data_AF-A0AAU3T2H4-F1
#
_entry.id   AF-A0AAU3T2H4-F1
#
_cell.length_a   1.000
_cell.length_b   1.000
_cell.length_c   1.000
_cell.angle_alpha   90.00
_cell.angle_beta   90.00
_cell.angle_gamma   90.00
#
_symmetry.space_group_name_H-M   'P 1'
#
loop_
_entity.id
_entity.type
_entity.pdbx_description
1 polymer ?
#
loop_
_entity_poly.entity_id
_entity_poly.type
_entity_poly.pdbx_seq_one_letter_code
_entity_poly.pdbx_strand_id
1 'polypeptide(L)'
;MPDLGRAHEAEWISHDGHIQEAVLWFGLDGMRTSWPTTVRKATLLPARASLTGRGLPHPAVRPVGRYLYAPDPAVIHARLLAELSEDLAASLVDEAGTLLTSDGLRPTPFATAYEVTEVLPFDSAGLQAALRGRTIGRVTVAVVHGLQIEADAFHHDLTPQDPRAATVFITGPASRPAMLITDPAPAAHTP
;
A
#
# COMPACT_ATOMS: atom_id res chain seq x y z
N MET A 1 8.18 4.67 16.52
CA MET A 1 7.56 3.32 16.56
C MET A 1 6.79 3.24 17.87
N PRO A 2 5.50 2.85 17.88
CA PRO A 2 4.85 2.57 19.15
C PRO A 2 5.53 1.35 19.76
N ASP A 3 6.01 1.52 20.99
CA ASP A 3 6.44 0.40 21.81
C ASP A 3 5.22 -0.50 22.03
N LEU A 4 5.27 -1.74 21.51
CA LEU A 4 4.20 -2.72 21.72
C LEU A 4 4.25 -3.36 23.12
N GLY A 5 5.25 -2.96 23.92
CA GLY A 5 5.45 -3.43 25.27
C GLY A 5 5.61 -4.94 25.31
N ARG A 6 4.82 -5.58 26.18
CA ARG A 6 4.88 -7.02 26.46
C ARG A 6 3.84 -7.83 25.68
N ALA A 7 3.29 -7.25 24.61
CA ALA A 7 2.28 -7.92 23.81
C ALA A 7 2.90 -9.14 23.12
N HIS A 8 2.18 -10.26 23.18
CA HIS A 8 2.56 -11.49 22.50
C HIS A 8 2.10 -11.46 21.04
N GLU A 9 0.92 -10.88 20.81
CA GLU A 9 0.36 -10.67 19.47
C GLU A 9 -0.22 -9.26 19.38
N ALA A 10 -0.11 -8.66 18.21
CA ALA A 10 -0.69 -7.38 17.85
C ALA A 10 -1.34 -7.46 16.47
N GLU A 11 -2.63 -7.14 16.39
CA GLU A 11 -3.43 -7.19 15.16
C GLU A 11 -3.98 -5.82 14.82
N TRP A 12 -3.78 -5.40 13.57
CA TRP A 12 -4.40 -4.21 13.00
C TRP A 12 -5.56 -4.63 12.11
N ILE A 13 -6.73 -4.04 12.34
CA ILE A 13 -7.96 -4.40 11.64
C ILE A 13 -8.41 -3.20 10.82
N SER A 14 -8.55 -3.40 9.51
CA SER A 14 -9.17 -2.43 8.62
C SER A 14 -10.57 -2.87 8.22
N HIS A 15 -11.43 -1.89 7.95
CA HIS A 15 -12.73 -2.07 7.34
C HIS A 15 -12.82 -1.16 6.12
N ASP A 16 -13.12 -1.72 4.94
CA ASP A 16 -13.21 -1.00 3.67
C ASP A 16 -12.03 -0.05 3.42
N GLY A 17 -10.80 -0.53 3.63
CA GLY A 17 -9.58 0.24 3.39
C GLY A 17 -9.25 1.30 4.43
N HIS A 18 -9.96 1.33 5.57
CA HIS A 18 -9.70 2.27 6.67
C HIS A 18 -9.32 1.51 7.92
N ILE A 19 -8.21 1.89 8.56
CA ILE A 19 -7.84 1.31 9.85
C ILE A 19 -8.93 1.65 10.88
N GLN A 20 -9.42 0.63 11.58
CA GLN A 20 -10.45 0.80 12.61
C GLN A 20 -9.85 0.60 14.00
N GLU A 21 -9.16 -0.51 14.20
CA GLU A 21 -8.74 -0.96 15.53
C GLU A 21 -7.34 -1.58 15.50
N ALA A 22 -6.69 -1.51 16.66
CA ALA A 22 -5.50 -2.29 16.96
C ALA A 22 -5.75 -3.09 18.25
N VAL A 23 -5.58 -4.40 18.19
CA VAL A 23 -5.80 -5.32 19.31
C VAL A 23 -4.47 -5.90 19.77
N LEU A 24 -4.24 -5.88 21.08
CA LEU A 24 -3.02 -6.40 21.70
C LEU A 24 -3.38 -7.54 22.65
N TRP A 25 -2.75 -8.70 22.49
CA TRP A 25 -2.93 -9.84 23.38
C TRP A 25 -1.73 -10.02 24.30
N PHE A 26 -2.02 -10.32 25.56
CA PHE A 26 -1.06 -10.54 26.64
C PHE A 26 -1.34 -11.89 27.30
N GLY A 27 -0.32 -12.48 27.93
CA GLY A 27 -0.45 -13.75 28.66
C GLY A 27 -0.66 -14.97 27.76
N LEU A 28 -0.11 -14.96 26.54
CA LEU A 28 -0.13 -16.14 25.64
C LEU A 28 1.05 -17.10 25.90
N ASP A 29 1.82 -16.85 26.97
CA ASP A 29 2.91 -17.68 27.45
C ASP A 29 2.49 -19.17 27.53
N GLY A 30 3.18 -20.03 26.78
CA GLY A 30 2.97 -21.48 26.79
C GLY A 30 1.82 -22.01 25.92
N MET A 31 0.95 -21.16 25.38
CA MET A 31 -0.12 -21.61 24.47
C MET A 31 0.27 -21.51 23.00
N ARG A 32 0.98 -20.47 22.57
CA ARG A 32 1.34 -20.28 21.16
C ARG A 32 2.66 -19.52 21.04
N THR A 33 3.60 -20.15 20.34
CA THR A 33 4.83 -19.61 19.70
C THR A 33 6.17 -19.71 20.46
N SER A 34 7.15 -20.27 19.76
CA SER A 34 8.59 -20.25 20.07
C SER A 34 9.28 -18.98 19.54
N TRP A 35 8.51 -17.95 19.17
CA TRP A 35 9.03 -16.76 18.52
C TRP A 35 9.48 -15.75 19.60
N PRO A 36 10.73 -15.24 19.53
CA PRO A 36 11.26 -14.34 20.56
C PRO A 36 10.67 -12.92 20.50
N THR A 37 9.73 -12.65 19.59
CA THR A 37 9.17 -11.32 19.31
C THR A 37 7.65 -11.35 19.14
N THR A 38 6.99 -10.21 19.36
CA THR A 38 5.54 -10.03 19.16
C THR A 38 5.11 -10.44 17.74
N VAL A 39 4.13 -11.33 17.65
CA VAL A 39 3.48 -11.68 16.38
C VAL A 39 2.65 -10.50 15.89
N ARG A 40 2.86 -10.08 14.65
CA ARG A 40 2.10 -8.98 14.02
C ARG A 40 1.10 -9.56 13.03
N LYS A 41 -0.10 -8.98 12.97
CA LYS A 41 -1.18 -9.41 12.09
C LYS A 41 -1.91 -8.23 11.50
N ALA A 42 -2.34 -8.36 10.24
CA ALA A 42 -3.26 -7.44 9.58
C ALA A 42 -4.51 -8.21 9.17
N THR A 43 -5.70 -7.66 9.43
CA THR A 43 -6.97 -8.27 9.05
C THR A 43 -7.85 -7.26 8.35
N LEU A 44 -8.40 -7.67 7.20
CA LEU A 44 -9.24 -6.85 6.34
C LEU A 44 -10.68 -7.34 6.41
N LEU A 45 -11.57 -6.44 6.79
CA LEU A 45 -13.02 -6.63 6.78
C LEU A 45 -13.65 -5.78 5.67
N PRO A 46 -14.73 -6.25 5.03
CA PRO A 46 -15.44 -7.51 5.25
C PRO A 46 -14.80 -8.73 4.56
N ALA A 47 -13.63 -8.59 3.94
CA ALA A 47 -12.96 -9.65 3.18
C ALA A 47 -12.62 -10.92 4.00
N ARG A 48 -12.58 -10.82 5.35
CA ARG A 48 -12.22 -11.90 6.27
C ARG A 48 -10.85 -12.52 5.96
N ALA A 49 -9.93 -11.69 5.47
CA ALA A 49 -8.57 -12.08 5.15
C ALA A 49 -7.62 -11.59 6.24
N SER A 50 -6.67 -12.45 6.65
CA SER A 50 -5.63 -12.10 7.61
C SER A 50 -4.24 -12.42 7.07
N LEU A 51 -3.30 -11.50 7.24
CA LEU A 51 -1.88 -11.67 6.98
C LEU A 51 -1.13 -11.68 8.31
N THR A 52 -0.29 -12.68 8.54
CA THR A 52 0.48 -12.84 9.78
C THR A 52 1.97 -12.74 9.49
N GLY A 53 2.69 -12.02 10.35
CA GLY A 53 4.12 -11.84 10.27
C GLY A 53 4.87 -13.17 10.33
N ARG A 54 5.79 -13.34 9.38
CA ARG A 54 6.65 -14.52 9.25
C ARG A 54 8.11 -14.21 9.60
N GLY A 55 8.42 -12.95 9.93
CA GLY A 55 9.77 -12.51 10.24
C GLY A 55 10.66 -12.43 8.99
N LEU A 56 10.07 -12.11 7.83
CA LEU A 56 10.82 -11.96 6.59
C LEU A 56 11.68 -10.69 6.63
N PRO A 57 12.81 -10.66 5.89
CA PRO A 57 13.62 -9.47 5.75
C PRO A 57 12.84 -8.36 5.03
N HIS A 58 13.27 -7.11 5.21
CA HIS A 58 12.67 -5.98 4.49
C HIS A 58 12.75 -6.21 2.97
N PRO A 59 11.67 -5.92 2.19
CA PRO A 59 11.71 -6.08 0.74
C PRO A 59 12.86 -5.30 0.11
N ALA A 60 13.44 -5.85 -0.95
CA ALA A 60 14.37 -5.09 -1.77
C ALA A 60 13.63 -3.97 -2.52
N VAL A 61 14.36 -2.89 -2.83
CA VAL A 61 13.88 -1.82 -3.70
C VAL A 61 14.27 -2.09 -5.15
N ARG A 62 13.37 -1.77 -6.09
CA ARG A 62 13.63 -1.85 -7.53
C ARG A 62 12.92 -0.74 -8.31
N PRO A 63 13.33 -0.48 -9.56
CA PRO A 63 12.56 0.38 -10.46
C PRO A 63 11.12 -0.13 -10.67
N VAL A 64 10.20 0.81 -10.87
CA VAL A 64 8.78 0.55 -11.14
C VAL A 64 8.63 -0.40 -12.34
N GLY A 65 7.94 -1.52 -12.11
CA GLY A 65 7.53 -2.48 -13.13
C GLY A 65 6.15 -2.19 -13.70
N ARG A 66 5.54 -3.20 -14.31
CA ARG A 66 4.23 -3.07 -14.97
C ARG A 66 3.08 -2.83 -13.99
N TYR A 67 3.13 -3.44 -12.82
CA TYR A 67 2.07 -3.35 -11.82
C TYR A 67 2.54 -2.66 -10.56
N LEU A 68 1.65 -1.87 -9.99
CA LEU A 68 1.80 -1.18 -8.72
C LEU A 68 0.74 -1.70 -7.75
N TYR A 69 1.13 -2.00 -6.52
CA TYR A 69 0.22 -2.35 -5.44
C TYR A 69 0.26 -1.26 -4.38
N ALA A 70 -0.91 -0.77 -4.01
CA ALA A 70 -1.13 0.06 -2.84
C ALA A 70 -1.63 -0.84 -1.70
N PRO A 71 -0.78 -1.17 -0.71
CA PRO A 71 -1.17 -2.05 0.39
C PRO A 71 -2.25 -1.42 1.27
N ASP A 72 -3.09 -2.26 1.86
CA ASP A 72 -4.10 -1.83 2.83
C ASP A 72 -3.44 -1.19 4.08
N PRO A 73 -4.05 -0.16 4.69
CA PRO A 73 -3.49 0.47 5.88
C PRO A 73 -3.22 -0.49 7.04
N ALA A 74 -4.00 -1.55 7.24
CA ALA A 74 -3.71 -2.55 8.27
C ALA A 74 -2.38 -3.28 8.01
N VAL A 75 -2.05 -3.59 6.75
CA VAL A 75 -0.76 -4.20 6.38
C VAL A 75 0.38 -3.25 6.68
N ILE A 76 0.22 -1.96 6.33
CA ILE A 76 1.23 -0.92 6.58
C ILE A 76 1.47 -0.75 8.08
N HIS A 77 0.41 -0.60 8.88
CA HIS A 77 0.52 -0.40 10.32
C HIS A 77 1.02 -1.65 11.05
N ALA A 78 0.63 -2.84 10.59
CA ALA A 78 1.18 -4.11 11.08
C ALA A 78 2.63 -4.34 10.65
N ARG A 79 3.18 -3.52 9.74
CA ARG A 79 4.54 -3.64 9.16
C ARG A 79 4.75 -4.94 8.38
N LEU A 80 3.73 -5.38 7.66
CA LEU A 80 3.72 -6.66 6.94
C LEU A 80 4.01 -6.51 5.44
N LEU A 81 4.75 -5.47 5.05
CA LEU A 81 5.16 -5.25 3.66
C LEU A 81 6.09 -6.36 3.16
N ALA A 82 6.94 -6.91 4.03
CA ALA A 82 7.81 -8.04 3.70
C ALA A 82 6.99 -9.27 3.28
N GLU A 83 6.00 -9.61 4.09
CA GLU A 83 5.10 -10.72 3.84
C GLU A 83 4.29 -10.53 2.56
N LEU A 84 3.71 -9.34 2.38
CA LEU A 84 2.95 -9.05 1.17
C LEU A 84 3.83 -9.05 -0.09
N SER A 85 5.04 -8.52 0.01
CA SER A 85 6.01 -8.49 -1.10
C SER A 85 6.38 -9.90 -1.56
N GLU A 86 6.63 -10.80 -0.62
CA GLU A 86 6.92 -12.21 -0.91
C GLU A 86 5.73 -12.88 -1.62
N ASP A 87 4.52 -12.75 -1.08
CA ASP A 87 3.32 -13.39 -1.63
C ASP A 87 2.99 -12.88 -3.05
N LEU A 88 3.29 -11.60 -3.32
CA LEU A 88 3.09 -10.96 -4.61
C LEU A 88 4.26 -11.14 -5.58
N ALA A 89 5.38 -11.72 -5.17
CA ALA A 89 6.65 -11.65 -5.91
C ALA A 89 6.97 -10.20 -6.36
N ALA A 90 6.70 -9.25 -5.46
CA ALA A 90 6.86 -7.83 -5.67
C ALA A 90 8.08 -7.30 -4.90
N SER A 91 8.34 -6.00 -5.01
CA SER A 91 9.45 -5.30 -4.36
C SER A 91 9.04 -3.86 -4.08
N LEU A 92 9.73 -3.18 -3.17
CA LEU A 92 9.43 -1.78 -2.87
C LEU A 92 9.81 -0.86 -4.05
N VAL A 93 9.02 0.18 -4.25
CA VAL A 93 9.32 1.24 -5.22
C VAL A 93 10.38 2.22 -4.69
N ASP A 94 10.39 2.41 -3.37
CA ASP A 94 11.26 3.34 -2.66
C ASP A 94 11.53 2.82 -1.24
N GLU A 95 12.70 3.10 -0.69
CA GLU A 95 13.14 2.67 0.64
C GLU A 95 12.25 3.23 1.77
N ALA A 96 11.72 4.45 1.59
CA ALA A 96 10.86 5.11 2.57
C ALA A 96 9.36 4.92 2.31
N GLY A 97 9.01 4.27 1.19
CA GLY A 97 7.65 4.11 0.72
C GLY A 97 6.96 2.84 1.23
N THR A 98 5.70 2.70 0.84
CA THR A 98 4.90 1.48 1.10
C THR A 98 4.42 0.81 -0.18
N LEU A 99 4.58 1.47 -1.32
CA LEU A 99 4.15 0.95 -2.61
C LEU A 99 5.04 -0.22 -3.03
N LEU A 100 4.40 -1.30 -3.47
CA LEU A 100 5.06 -2.46 -4.04
C LEU A 100 4.89 -2.46 -5.55
N THR A 101 5.87 -3.02 -6.26
CA THR A 101 5.84 -3.14 -7.72
C THR A 101 6.28 -4.52 -8.18
N SER A 102 5.74 -4.95 -9.32
CA SER A 102 6.05 -6.25 -9.93
C SER A 102 5.85 -6.20 -11.43
N ASP A 103 6.38 -7.19 -12.14
CA ASP A 103 6.18 -7.33 -13.58
C ASP A 103 4.91 -8.15 -13.92
N GLY A 104 4.38 -8.92 -12.97
CA GLY A 104 3.21 -9.78 -13.13
C GLY A 104 2.12 -9.51 -12.10
N LEU A 105 0.86 -9.51 -12.54
CA LEU A 105 -0.29 -9.32 -11.65
C LEU A 105 -0.56 -10.60 -10.86
N ARG A 106 -0.64 -10.47 -9.53
CA ARG A 106 -1.10 -11.51 -8.61
C ARG A 106 -2.27 -10.96 -7.79
N PRO A 107 -3.41 -11.68 -7.75
CA PRO A 107 -4.53 -11.26 -6.92
C PRO A 107 -4.16 -11.31 -5.44
N THR A 108 -4.63 -10.31 -4.69
CA THR A 108 -4.51 -10.29 -3.24
C THR A 108 -5.66 -9.47 -2.65
N PRO A 109 -6.21 -9.85 -1.48
CA PRO A 109 -7.10 -8.97 -0.75
C PRO A 109 -6.33 -7.84 -0.03
N PHE A 110 -5.02 -7.98 0.17
CA PHE A 110 -4.21 -7.12 1.04
C PHE A 110 -3.67 -5.86 0.37
N ALA A 111 -3.96 -5.65 -0.91
CA ALA A 111 -3.57 -4.46 -1.66
C ALA A 111 -4.51 -4.22 -2.83
N THR A 112 -4.64 -2.95 -3.22
CA THR A 112 -5.26 -2.60 -4.51
C THR A 112 -4.17 -2.58 -5.59
N ALA A 113 -4.41 -3.29 -6.69
CA ALA A 113 -3.50 -3.34 -7.82
C ALA A 113 -3.87 -2.34 -8.92
N TYR A 114 -2.84 -1.75 -9.52
CA TYR A 114 -2.94 -0.83 -10.65
C TYR A 114 -1.94 -1.22 -11.73
N GLU A 115 -2.31 -1.03 -12.99
CA GLU A 115 -1.39 -1.16 -14.12
C GLU A 115 -0.75 0.21 -14.39
N VAL A 116 0.57 0.27 -14.41
CA VAL A 116 1.31 1.51 -14.67
C VAL A 116 1.30 1.77 -16.17
N THR A 117 0.72 2.88 -16.58
CA THR A 117 0.66 3.30 -17.99
C THR A 117 1.80 4.25 -18.33
N GLU A 118 2.15 5.16 -17.42
CA GLU A 118 3.22 6.15 -17.61
C GLU A 118 4.01 6.42 -16.33
N VAL A 119 5.30 6.69 -16.51
CA VAL A 119 6.22 7.14 -15.46
C VAL A 119 6.85 8.45 -15.91
N LEU A 120 6.59 9.53 -15.18
CA LEU A 120 7.02 10.88 -15.51
C LEU A 120 7.83 11.46 -14.34
N PRO A 121 8.80 12.36 -14.58
CA PRO A 121 9.34 13.21 -13.52
C PRO A 121 8.18 14.00 -12.88
N PHE A 122 8.20 14.15 -11.56
CA PHE A 122 7.20 14.98 -10.90
C PHE A 122 7.55 16.46 -11.06
N ASP A 123 6.67 17.19 -11.75
CA ASP A 123 6.60 18.64 -11.70
C ASP A 123 5.12 19.08 -11.78
N SER A 124 4.80 20.24 -11.19
CA SER A 124 3.41 20.71 -11.07
C SER A 124 2.74 20.97 -12.42
N ALA A 125 3.52 21.31 -13.46
CA ALA A 125 3.00 21.56 -14.80
C ALA A 125 2.64 20.24 -15.51
N GLY A 126 3.47 19.21 -15.34
CA GLY A 126 3.28 17.85 -15.83
C GLY A 126 2.09 17.17 -15.14
N LEU A 127 1.90 17.39 -13.84
CA LEU A 127 0.68 16.95 -13.15
C LEU A 127 -0.55 17.59 -13.78
N GLN A 128 -0.59 18.92 -13.90
CA GLN A 128 -1.70 19.63 -14.52
C GLN A 128 -1.95 19.20 -15.97
N ALA A 129 -0.90 18.92 -16.75
CA ALA A 129 -1.01 18.42 -18.12
C ALA A 129 -1.56 16.98 -18.16
N ALA A 130 -1.09 16.09 -17.28
CA ALA A 130 -1.61 14.74 -17.14
C ALA A 130 -3.09 14.73 -16.75
N LEU A 131 -3.50 15.69 -15.92
CA LEU A 131 -4.90 15.90 -15.53
C LEU A 131 -5.76 16.47 -16.67
N ARG A 132 -5.17 17.22 -17.61
CA ARG A 132 -5.87 17.83 -18.76
C ARG A 132 -5.87 16.88 -19.96
N GLY A 133 -7.05 16.34 -20.28
CA GLY A 133 -7.25 15.51 -21.48
C GLY A 133 -7.50 14.03 -21.19
N ARG A 134 -7.56 13.63 -19.93
CA ARG A 134 -7.97 12.30 -19.49
C ARG A 134 -9.23 12.41 -18.64
N THR A 135 -10.14 11.45 -18.76
CA THR A 135 -11.22 11.28 -17.79
C THR A 135 -10.61 10.68 -16.52
N ILE A 136 -10.14 11.54 -15.62
CA ILE A 136 -9.61 11.13 -14.32
C ILE A 136 -10.75 11.26 -13.31
N GLY A 137 -11.39 10.15 -12.99
CA GLY A 137 -12.42 10.10 -11.94
C GLY A 137 -11.88 9.93 -10.51
N ARG A 138 -10.56 9.79 -10.31
CA ARG A 138 -9.94 9.76 -8.97
C ARG A 138 -8.45 10.11 -9.01
N VAL A 139 -8.03 11.16 -8.30
CA VAL A 139 -6.61 11.40 -8.00
C VAL A 139 -6.34 10.84 -6.60
N THR A 140 -5.58 9.74 -6.51
CA THR A 140 -5.13 9.21 -5.20
C THR A 140 -3.68 9.60 -5.01
N VAL A 141 -3.45 10.69 -4.27
CA VAL A 141 -2.11 11.07 -3.85
C VAL A 141 -1.64 10.07 -2.79
N ALA A 142 -0.94 9.01 -3.21
CA ALA A 142 -0.16 8.22 -2.27
C ALA A 142 1.00 9.09 -1.79
N VAL A 143 0.97 9.41 -0.51
CA VAL A 143 1.89 10.32 0.15
C VAL A 143 3.33 9.81 0.03
N VAL A 144 4.21 10.65 -0.53
CA VAL A 144 5.67 10.49 -0.46
C VAL A 144 6.16 11.03 0.87
N HIS A 145 6.80 10.19 1.68
CA HIS A 145 7.45 10.66 2.91
C HIS A 145 8.52 11.71 2.57
N GLY A 146 8.31 12.95 3.03
CA GLY A 146 9.22 14.08 2.82
C GLY A 146 8.69 15.19 1.90
N LEU A 147 7.66 14.93 1.10
CA LEU A 147 6.87 15.97 0.44
C LEU A 147 5.63 16.22 1.30
N GLN A 148 5.60 17.37 1.99
CA GLN A 148 4.38 17.92 2.60
C GLN A 148 3.46 18.41 1.47
N ILE A 149 3.01 17.48 0.64
CA ILE A 149 1.82 17.68 -0.15
C ILE A 149 0.68 17.43 0.83
N GLU A 150 0.04 18.50 1.31
CA GLU A 150 -1.21 18.37 2.07
C GLU A 150 -2.15 17.48 1.25
N ALA A 151 -2.58 16.36 1.83
CA ALA A 151 -3.64 15.55 1.25
C ALA A 151 -4.85 16.43 0.89
N ASP A 152 -5.13 17.43 1.74
CA ASP A 152 -6.16 18.47 1.59
C ASP A 152 -5.96 19.42 0.41
N ALA A 153 -4.73 19.72 -0.02
CA ALA A 153 -4.48 20.56 -1.18
C ALA A 153 -4.85 19.87 -2.51
N PHE A 154 -4.99 18.54 -2.49
CA PHE A 154 -5.42 17.72 -3.63
C PHE A 154 -6.78 17.05 -3.43
N HIS A 155 -7.41 17.24 -2.27
CA HIS A 155 -8.84 17.02 -2.05
C HIS A 155 -9.64 18.10 -2.80
N HIS A 156 -9.53 18.13 -4.13
CA HIS A 156 -10.72 18.48 -4.89
C HIS A 156 -11.69 17.32 -4.66
N ASP A 157 -12.96 17.62 -4.37
CA ASP A 157 -14.05 16.66 -4.15
C ASP A 157 -14.15 15.65 -5.31
N LEU A 158 -13.30 14.64 -5.29
CA LEU A 158 -13.28 13.52 -6.22
C LEU A 158 -13.77 12.31 -5.46
N THR A 159 -15.03 12.39 -5.03
CA THR A 159 -15.86 11.19 -4.88
C THR A 159 -15.65 10.35 -6.14
N PRO A 160 -15.38 9.04 -6.06
CA PRO A 160 -15.15 8.22 -7.24
C PRO A 160 -16.39 8.29 -8.15
N GLN A 161 -16.33 9.11 -9.21
CA GLN A 161 -17.44 9.23 -10.17
C GLN A 161 -17.38 8.12 -11.22
N ASP A 162 -16.19 7.53 -11.42
CA ASP A 162 -15.99 6.41 -12.33
C ASP A 162 -14.95 5.42 -11.78
N PRO A 163 -15.30 4.15 -11.53
CA PRO A 163 -14.36 3.11 -11.11
C PRO A 163 -13.29 2.76 -12.17
N ARG A 164 -13.41 3.24 -13.41
CA ARG A 164 -12.39 3.11 -14.48
C ARG A 164 -11.42 4.29 -14.55
N ALA A 165 -11.54 5.24 -13.64
CA ALA A 165 -10.66 6.37 -13.57
C ALA A 165 -9.19 5.99 -13.40
N ALA A 166 -8.32 6.61 -14.19
CA ALA A 166 -6.89 6.59 -13.93
C ALA A 166 -6.59 7.19 -12.55
N THR A 167 -5.58 6.63 -11.86
CA THR A 167 -5.07 7.08 -10.57
C THR A 167 -3.61 7.54 -10.71
N VAL A 168 -3.27 8.68 -10.11
CA VAL A 168 -1.92 9.25 -10.16
C VAL A 168 -1.21 9.07 -8.82
N PHE A 169 -0.10 8.33 -8.80
CA PHE A 169 0.76 8.17 -7.63
C PHE A 169 1.98 9.08 -7.74
N ILE A 170 2.46 9.61 -6.62
CA ILE A 170 3.75 10.29 -6.55
C ILE A 170 4.65 9.43 -5.66
N THR A 171 5.89 9.18 -6.07
CA THR A 171 6.81 8.27 -5.36
C THR A 171 8.28 8.62 -5.63
N GLY A 172 9.19 8.04 -4.85
CA GLY A 172 10.64 8.26 -4.94
C GLY A 172 11.15 9.33 -3.96
N PRO A 173 12.47 9.56 -3.94
CA PRO A 173 13.10 10.45 -2.96
C PRO A 173 12.67 11.91 -3.17
N ALA A 174 12.59 12.68 -2.09
CA ALA A 174 12.18 14.09 -2.12
C ALA A 174 13.03 14.97 -3.08
N SER A 175 14.28 14.58 -3.35
CA SER A 175 15.17 15.26 -4.31
C SER A 175 14.77 15.04 -5.78
N ARG A 176 14.09 13.94 -6.10
CA ARG A 176 13.67 13.59 -7.45
C ARG A 176 12.42 12.69 -7.43
N PRO A 177 11.26 13.25 -7.05
CA PRO A 177 10.00 12.52 -7.11
C PRO A 177 9.63 12.17 -8.56
N ALA A 178 8.94 11.04 -8.71
CA ALA A 178 8.31 10.58 -9.94
C ALA A 178 6.79 10.56 -9.76
N MET A 179 6.09 10.79 -10.87
CA MET A 179 4.65 10.68 -11.00
C MET A 179 4.33 9.43 -11.83
N LEU A 180 3.50 8.55 -11.30
CA LEU A 180 3.03 7.35 -11.98
C LEU A 180 1.57 7.56 -12.36
N ILE A 181 1.24 7.42 -13.64
CA ILE A 181 -0.15 7.35 -14.09
C ILE A 181 -0.50 5.87 -14.20
N THR A 182 -1.63 5.50 -13.62
CA THR A 182 -2.03 4.10 -13.50
C THR A 182 -3.50 3.94 -13.81
N ASP A 183 -3.87 2.80 -14.38
CA ASP A 183 -5.26 2.39 -14.52
C ASP A 183 -5.57 1.29 -13.49
N PRO A 184 -6.84 1.10 -13.10
CA PRO A 184 -7.23 -0.06 -12.30
C PRO A 184 -6.73 -1.34 -12.98
N ALA A 185 -6.00 -2.18 -12.23
CA ALA A 185 -5.55 -3.44 -12.80
C ALA A 185 -6.78 -4.27 -13.24
N PRO A 186 -6.68 -5.03 -14.34
CA PRO A 186 -7.77 -5.89 -14.77
C PRO A 186 -8.17 -6.79 -13.60
N ALA A 187 -9.48 -6.89 -13.33
CA ALA A 187 -9.98 -7.76 -12.29
C ALA A 187 -9.46 -9.17 -12.55
N ALA A 188 -8.58 -9.64 -11.67
CA ALA A 188 -8.19 -11.03 -11.66
C ALA A 188 -9.48 -11.80 -11.34
N HIS A 189 -10.03 -12.46 -12.36
CA HIS A 189 -11.14 -13.38 -12.16
C HIS A 189 -10.61 -14.49 -11.27
N THR A 190 -11.00 -14.48 -9.99
CA THR A 190 -10.88 -15.67 -9.16
C THR A 190 -11.86 -16.70 -9.75
N PRO A 191 -11.38 -17.86 -10.25
CA PRO A 191 -12.27 -18.92 -10.71
C PRO A 191 -13.12 -19.49 -9.56
#